data_AF-A0A9P1DG22-F1
#
_entry.id   AF-A0A9P1DG22-F1
#
_cell.length_a   1.000
_cell.length_b   1.000
_cell.length_c   1.000
_cell.angle_alpha   90.00
_cell.angle_beta   90.00
_cell.angle_gamma   90.00
#
_symmetry.space_group_name_H-M   'P 1'
#
loop_
_entity.id
_entity.type
_entity.pdbx_description
1 polymer ?
#
loop_
_entity_poly.entity_id
_entity_poly.type
_entity_poly.pdbx_seq_one_letter_code
_entity_poly.pdbx_strand_id
1 'polypeptide(L)'
;EIKEVPSKGLGAVAIRDIGEGELVVEERPSITFVDLPDWEGKIQEQFEMLPAKTQEALMELHDIDESKSLTGVFNTNSIGCYSESLDGSLCVVVSRFNHSCLPNCEQFWDDDMFRQKLFACRDISKGEELCFSYVEPFLSLAERQQIFRQRYAFHCRCPACTDRNAASDARRKRLGEVVQDLNRGVNKNGDAAVALAKEMEELCAEEGLALQGFRAQAAYHAFQCLLLARRPKEAKPWIRRARQQLQKTRGEDHPDVAVLRGYEQDPLSHPAATDEQIDWAPVAGLVVVASAIVLALQGQGAP
;
A
#
# COMPACT_ATOMS: atom_id res chain seq x y z
N GLU A 1 -12.38 -16.41 -4.82
CA GLU A 1 -13.78 -16.54 -4.33
C GLU A 1 -13.87 -15.92 -2.94
N ILE A 2 -15.06 -15.47 -2.52
CA ILE A 2 -15.29 -15.03 -1.14
C ILE A 2 -15.97 -16.17 -0.39
N LYS A 3 -15.43 -16.57 0.76
CA LYS A 3 -15.99 -17.62 1.61
C LYS A 3 -15.62 -17.43 3.07
N GLU A 4 -16.24 -18.21 3.95
CA GLU A 4 -15.84 -18.23 5.35
C GLU A 4 -14.39 -18.72 5.52
N VAL A 5 -13.61 -17.94 6.24
CA VAL A 5 -12.27 -18.24 6.71
C VAL A 5 -12.34 -18.43 8.23
N PRO A 6 -11.87 -19.57 8.76
CA PRO A 6 -11.91 -19.85 10.19
C PRO A 6 -11.34 -18.70 11.02
N SER A 7 -12.08 -18.25 12.03
CA SER A 7 -11.73 -17.15 12.94
C SER A 7 -11.62 -15.74 12.33
N LYS A 8 -11.89 -15.57 11.04
CA LYS A 8 -11.81 -14.28 10.33
C LYS A 8 -13.12 -13.84 9.63
N GLY A 9 -14.16 -14.67 9.68
CA GLY A 9 -15.41 -14.37 8.96
C GLY A 9 -15.24 -14.57 7.46
N LEU A 10 -15.86 -13.73 6.63
CA LEU A 10 -15.69 -13.83 5.17
C LEU A 10 -14.32 -13.32 4.74
N GLY A 11 -13.68 -14.04 3.83
CA GLY A 11 -12.38 -13.70 3.27
C GLY A 11 -12.24 -14.10 1.80
N ALA A 12 -11.34 -13.43 1.09
CA ALA A 12 -10.96 -13.79 -0.27
C ALA A 12 -9.99 -14.98 -0.29
N VAL A 13 -10.24 -15.97 -1.14
CA VAL A 13 -9.40 -17.16 -1.30
C VAL A 13 -9.12 -17.44 -2.78
N ALA A 14 -7.88 -17.81 -3.09
CA ALA A 14 -7.43 -18.13 -4.43
C ALA A 14 -8.13 -19.39 -4.97
N ILE A 15 -8.70 -19.32 -6.18
CA ILE A 15 -9.39 -20.46 -6.84
C ILE A 15 -8.49 -21.24 -7.79
N ARG A 16 -7.30 -20.71 -8.04
CA ARG A 16 -6.22 -21.25 -8.88
C ARG A 16 -4.90 -20.73 -8.34
N ASP A 17 -3.80 -21.24 -8.87
CA ASP A 17 -2.50 -20.64 -8.65
C ASP A 17 -2.43 -19.26 -9.32
N ILE A 18 -1.76 -18.32 -8.65
CA ILE A 18 -1.58 -16.93 -9.08
C ILE A 18 -0.10 -16.62 -9.01
N GLY A 19 0.47 -16.10 -10.10
CA GLY A 19 1.90 -15.79 -10.16
C GLY A 19 2.24 -14.45 -9.51
N GLU A 20 3.49 -14.29 -9.06
CA GLU A 20 4.01 -12.99 -8.61
C GLU A 20 3.81 -11.90 -9.69
N GLY A 21 3.29 -10.74 -9.28
CA GLY A 21 3.01 -9.59 -10.13
C GLY A 21 1.72 -9.68 -10.93
N GLU A 22 0.94 -10.76 -10.76
CA GLU A 22 -0.35 -10.92 -11.43
C GLU A 22 -1.44 -10.06 -10.78
N LEU A 23 -2.30 -9.45 -11.61
CA LEU A 23 -3.49 -8.73 -11.13
C LEU A 23 -4.49 -9.73 -10.53
N VAL A 24 -4.78 -9.58 -9.23
CA VAL A 24 -5.68 -10.45 -8.48
C VAL A 24 -7.13 -9.98 -8.59
N VAL A 25 -7.35 -8.67 -8.42
CA VAL A 25 -8.66 -8.04 -8.56
C VAL A 25 -8.49 -6.58 -8.93
N GLU A 26 -9.41 -6.07 -9.75
CA GLU A 26 -9.64 -4.64 -9.92
C GLU A 26 -11.12 -4.31 -9.72
N GLU A 27 -11.42 -3.22 -9.02
CA GLU A 27 -12.79 -2.83 -8.69
C GLU A 27 -12.93 -1.31 -8.78
N ARG A 28 -14.01 -0.84 -9.42
CA ARG A 28 -14.40 0.58 -9.32
C ARG A 28 -15.02 0.78 -7.94
N PRO A 29 -14.63 1.83 -7.21
CA PRO A 29 -15.18 2.05 -5.87
C PRO A 29 -16.68 2.31 -5.95
N SER A 30 -17.41 1.83 -4.96
CA SER A 30 -18.84 2.14 -4.81
C SER A 30 -19.05 3.51 -4.15
N ILE A 31 -18.17 3.86 -3.21
CA ILE A 31 -18.15 5.18 -2.56
C ILE A 31 -16.70 5.67 -2.53
N THR A 32 -16.51 6.97 -2.75
CA THR A 32 -15.22 7.65 -2.62
C THR A 32 -15.26 8.66 -1.48
N PHE A 33 -14.08 8.97 -0.94
CA PHE A 33 -13.92 9.82 0.22
C PHE A 33 -12.79 10.83 0.02
N VAL A 34 -13.07 12.04 0.50
CA VAL A 34 -12.13 13.15 0.65
C VAL A 34 -12.32 13.68 2.07
N ASP A 35 -11.23 13.95 2.78
CA ASP A 35 -11.23 14.41 4.17
C ASP A 35 -11.74 15.86 4.25
N LEU A 36 -13.06 15.99 4.36
CA LEU A 36 -13.80 17.24 4.45
C LEU A 36 -14.71 17.21 5.69
N PRO A 37 -15.05 18.38 6.28
CA PRO A 37 -15.86 18.42 7.50
C PRO A 37 -17.22 17.69 7.43
N ASP A 38 -17.84 17.60 6.25
CA ASP A 38 -19.15 16.95 6.02
C ASP A 38 -19.01 15.61 5.26
N TRP A 39 -17.92 14.87 5.49
CA TRP A 39 -17.67 13.63 4.76
C TRP A 39 -18.78 12.57 4.97
N GLU A 40 -19.41 12.52 6.15
CA GLU A 40 -20.50 11.58 6.45
C GLU A 40 -21.72 11.83 5.54
N GLY A 41 -22.11 13.10 5.38
CA GLY A 41 -23.17 13.48 4.43
C GLY A 41 -22.82 13.09 3.00
N LYS A 42 -21.55 13.27 2.60
CA LYS A 42 -21.08 12.92 1.26
C LYS A 42 -21.04 11.42 0.96
N ILE A 43 -20.73 10.58 1.93
CA ILE A 43 -20.84 9.13 1.72
C ILE A 43 -22.30 8.68 1.69
N GLN A 44 -23.18 9.32 2.47
CA GLN A 44 -24.62 9.03 2.48
C GLN A 44 -25.26 9.38 1.13
N GLU A 45 -24.98 10.58 0.59
CA GLU A 45 -25.44 11.01 -0.74
C GLU A 45 -25.02 10.01 -1.82
N GLN A 46 -23.76 9.56 -1.81
CA GLN A 46 -23.25 8.55 -2.76
C GLN A 46 -23.98 7.22 -2.61
N PHE A 47 -24.16 6.74 -1.38
CA PHE A 47 -24.82 5.47 -1.09
C PHE A 47 -26.25 5.44 -1.61
N GLU A 48 -27.02 6.51 -1.39
CA GLU A 48 -28.41 6.62 -1.85
C GLU A 48 -28.56 6.58 -3.37
N MET A 49 -27.53 7.01 -4.11
CA MET A 49 -27.48 6.95 -5.57
C MET A 49 -27.08 5.57 -6.12
N LEU A 50 -26.59 4.65 -5.28
CA LEU A 50 -26.20 3.32 -5.71
C LEU A 50 -27.41 2.42 -6.01
N PRO A 51 -27.27 1.44 -6.92
CA PRO A 51 -28.28 0.39 -7.09
C PRO A 51 -28.55 -0.33 -5.78
N ALA A 52 -29.81 -0.71 -5.52
CA ALA A 52 -30.22 -1.39 -4.28
C ALA A 52 -29.37 -2.63 -3.95
N LYS A 53 -29.03 -3.43 -4.97
CA LYS A 53 -28.15 -4.60 -4.80
C LYS A 53 -26.74 -4.22 -4.30
N THR A 54 -26.21 -3.08 -4.73
CA THR A 54 -24.90 -2.59 -4.25
C THR A 54 -25.01 -2.05 -2.84
N GLN A 55 -26.10 -1.34 -2.50
CA GLN A 55 -26.37 -0.91 -1.13
C GLN A 55 -26.44 -2.10 -0.17
N GLU A 56 -27.19 -3.14 -0.52
CA GLU A 56 -27.27 -4.39 0.23
C GLU A 56 -25.88 -5.02 0.42
N ALA A 57 -25.11 -5.18 -0.66
CA ALA A 57 -23.79 -5.79 -0.61
C ALA A 57 -22.78 -4.98 0.23
N LEU A 58 -22.85 -3.65 0.23
CA LEU A 58 -22.06 -2.80 1.13
C LEU A 58 -22.47 -2.99 2.59
N MET A 59 -23.77 -3.04 2.87
CA MET A 59 -24.27 -3.26 4.22
C MET A 59 -24.00 -4.67 4.75
N GLU A 60 -23.64 -5.64 3.90
CA GLU A 60 -23.11 -6.95 4.30
C GLU A 60 -21.63 -6.96 4.68
N LEU A 61 -20.88 -5.87 4.46
CA LEU A 61 -19.49 -5.77 4.91
C LEU A 61 -19.42 -5.77 6.45
N HIS A 62 -18.23 -5.85 7.05
CA HIS A 62 -18.14 -5.82 8.52
C HIS A 62 -18.47 -4.41 9.04
N ASP A 63 -18.97 -4.30 10.25
CA ASP A 63 -19.04 -3.05 10.99
C ASP A 63 -18.53 -3.38 12.39
N ILE A 64 -17.54 -2.62 12.86
CA ILE A 64 -16.99 -2.82 14.20
C ILE A 64 -18.00 -2.45 15.28
N ASP A 65 -18.90 -1.51 14.98
CA ASP A 65 -19.87 -1.01 15.94
C ASP A 65 -21.00 -2.03 16.17
N GLU A 66 -21.55 -2.06 17.39
CA GLU A 66 -22.63 -2.98 17.76
C GLU A 66 -23.91 -2.73 16.92
N SER A 67 -24.14 -1.47 16.56
CA SER A 67 -25.28 -1.05 15.73
C SER A 67 -24.82 -0.77 14.32
N LYS A 68 -25.26 -1.62 13.39
CA LYS A 68 -24.94 -1.51 11.98
C LYS A 68 -25.29 -0.14 11.40
N SER A 69 -24.33 0.53 10.78
CA SER A 69 -24.55 1.81 10.09
C SER A 69 -23.68 1.91 8.83
N LEU A 70 -24.04 2.82 7.91
CA LEU A 70 -23.19 3.10 6.74
C LEU A 70 -21.83 3.67 7.19
N THR A 71 -21.84 4.59 8.15
CA THR A 71 -20.62 5.20 8.71
C THR A 71 -19.71 4.16 9.35
N GLY A 72 -20.24 3.25 10.16
CA GLY A 72 -19.48 2.17 10.78
C GLY A 72 -18.90 1.19 9.76
N VAL A 73 -19.71 0.80 8.76
CA VAL A 73 -19.23 0.03 7.59
C VAL A 73 -18.10 0.76 6.87
N PHE A 74 -18.27 2.04 6.58
CA PHE A 74 -17.28 2.84 5.87
C PHE A 74 -15.98 2.93 6.68
N ASN A 75 -16.06 3.27 7.97
CA ASN A 75 -14.90 3.39 8.86
C ASN A 75 -14.10 2.08 9.00
N THR A 76 -14.80 0.96 8.96
CA THR A 76 -14.21 -0.38 9.10
C THR A 76 -13.57 -0.88 7.80
N ASN A 77 -14.14 -0.56 6.63
CA ASN A 77 -13.81 -1.25 5.38
C ASN A 77 -13.21 -0.36 4.29
N SER A 78 -13.24 0.96 4.46
CA SER A 78 -12.67 1.87 3.48
C SER A 78 -11.15 1.73 3.40
N ILE A 79 -10.66 1.95 2.20
CA ILE A 79 -9.31 1.66 1.75
C ILE A 79 -8.72 2.98 1.28
N GLY A 80 -7.51 3.31 1.74
CA GLY A 80 -6.84 4.55 1.35
C GLY A 80 -6.59 4.59 -0.16
N CYS A 81 -6.76 5.77 -0.76
CA CYS A 81 -6.34 6.04 -2.13
C CYS A 81 -5.10 6.92 -2.06
N TYR A 82 -4.02 6.55 -2.75
CA TYR A 82 -2.94 7.51 -2.99
C TYR A 82 -3.33 8.29 -4.24
N SER A 83 -4.03 9.40 -4.04
CA SER A 83 -4.48 10.30 -5.10
C SER A 83 -4.38 11.73 -4.60
N GLU A 84 -4.10 12.69 -5.50
CA GLU A 84 -4.21 14.11 -5.16
C GLU A 84 -5.67 14.55 -4.93
N SER A 85 -6.63 13.73 -5.36
CA SER A 85 -8.05 14.08 -5.39
C SER A 85 -8.92 13.25 -4.45
N LEU A 86 -8.39 12.15 -3.89
CA LEU A 86 -9.13 11.19 -3.08
C LEU A 86 -8.27 10.66 -1.94
N ASP A 87 -8.84 10.64 -0.74
CA ASP A 87 -8.21 10.08 0.45
C ASP A 87 -8.55 8.60 0.65
N GLY A 88 -9.70 8.16 0.13
CA GLY A 88 -10.14 6.78 0.31
C GLY A 88 -11.32 6.36 -0.55
N SER A 89 -11.62 5.07 -0.45
CA SER A 89 -12.70 4.44 -1.20
C SER A 89 -13.28 3.24 -0.46
N LEU A 90 -14.55 2.94 -0.71
CA LEU A 90 -15.23 1.74 -0.24
C LEU A 90 -15.60 0.86 -1.44
N CYS A 91 -15.18 -0.41 -1.37
CA CYS A 91 -15.34 -1.40 -2.41
C CYS A 91 -16.09 -2.62 -1.83
N VAL A 92 -16.90 -3.31 -2.63
CA VAL A 92 -17.63 -4.49 -2.14
C VAL A 92 -16.72 -5.70 -2.06
N VAL A 93 -15.89 -5.92 -3.10
CA VAL A 93 -15.05 -7.12 -3.21
C VAL A 93 -13.70 -6.92 -2.56
N VAL A 94 -13.01 -5.80 -2.81
CA VAL A 94 -11.68 -5.54 -2.24
C VAL A 94 -11.74 -5.50 -0.69
N SER A 95 -12.82 -4.96 -0.10
CA SER A 95 -13.01 -4.95 1.35
C SER A 95 -13.27 -6.34 1.97
N ARG A 96 -13.37 -7.41 1.18
CA ARG A 96 -13.41 -8.81 1.65
C ARG A 96 -12.02 -9.45 1.75
N PHE A 97 -10.95 -8.77 1.36
CA PHE A 97 -9.61 -9.29 1.54
C PHE A 97 -9.17 -9.00 2.97
N ASN A 98 -8.85 -10.07 3.71
CA ASN A 98 -8.50 -9.97 5.12
C ASN A 98 -7.08 -9.42 5.32
N HIS A 99 -6.77 -9.10 6.57
CA HIS A 99 -5.46 -8.64 6.96
C HIS A 99 -4.42 -9.77 7.13
N SER A 100 -3.18 -9.50 6.72
CA SER A 100 -1.97 -10.16 7.21
C SER A 100 -0.83 -9.14 7.35
N CYS A 101 -0.01 -9.25 8.40
CA CYS A 101 1.23 -8.45 8.53
C CYS A 101 2.37 -8.97 7.62
N LEU A 102 2.14 -10.10 6.94
CA LEU A 102 2.91 -10.65 5.82
C LEU A 102 1.92 -10.91 4.68
N PRO A 103 1.43 -9.86 4.01
CA PRO A 103 0.42 -10.00 2.97
C PRO A 103 0.99 -10.73 1.75
N ASN A 104 0.10 -11.31 0.96
CA ASN A 104 0.42 -11.86 -0.36
C ASN A 104 -0.14 -11.02 -1.51
N CYS A 105 -0.89 -9.95 -1.19
CA CYS A 105 -1.32 -8.93 -2.14
C CYS A 105 -0.91 -7.53 -1.70
N GLU A 106 -0.55 -6.66 -2.65
CA GLU A 106 -0.28 -5.24 -2.45
C GLU A 106 -1.30 -4.42 -3.24
N GLN A 107 -1.78 -3.36 -2.62
CA GLN A 107 -2.83 -2.49 -3.13
C GLN A 107 -2.24 -1.35 -3.95
N PHE A 108 -2.91 -1.02 -5.05
CA PHE A 108 -2.62 0.14 -5.87
C PHE A 108 -3.93 0.84 -6.26
N TRP A 109 -4.01 2.15 -6.03
CA TRP A 109 -5.06 2.99 -6.57
C TRP A 109 -4.63 3.51 -7.94
N ASP A 110 -5.40 3.19 -8.97
CA ASP A 110 -5.17 3.65 -10.33
C ASP A 110 -6.08 4.85 -10.62
N ASP A 111 -5.51 6.05 -10.55
CA ASP A 111 -6.22 7.31 -10.82
C ASP A 111 -6.75 7.37 -12.25
N ASP A 112 -5.97 6.90 -13.24
CA ASP A 112 -6.33 6.96 -14.66
C ASP A 112 -7.56 6.10 -14.97
N MET A 113 -7.61 4.90 -14.39
CA MET A 113 -8.73 3.97 -14.57
C MET A 113 -9.85 4.13 -13.53
N PHE A 114 -9.60 4.90 -12.47
CA PHE A 114 -10.44 5.11 -11.30
C PHE A 114 -10.83 3.79 -10.60
N ARG A 115 -9.81 2.99 -10.25
CA ARG A 115 -9.99 1.63 -9.71
C ARG A 115 -9.04 1.31 -8.58
N GLN A 116 -9.55 0.57 -7.59
CA GLN A 116 -8.72 -0.16 -6.65
C GLN A 116 -8.21 -1.44 -7.31
N LYS A 117 -6.89 -1.69 -7.24
CA LYS A 117 -6.24 -2.88 -7.77
C LYS A 117 -5.45 -3.58 -6.67
N LEU A 118 -5.45 -4.92 -6.70
CA LEU A 118 -4.57 -5.74 -5.88
C LEU A 118 -3.73 -6.63 -6.78
N PHE A 119 -2.42 -6.63 -6.56
CA PHE A 119 -1.48 -7.48 -7.29
C PHE A 119 -0.84 -8.48 -6.33
N ALA A 120 -0.55 -9.69 -6.83
CA ALA A 120 0.12 -10.71 -6.05
C ALA A 120 1.59 -10.34 -5.81
N CYS A 121 2.04 -10.36 -4.56
CA CYS A 121 3.39 -9.98 -4.17
C CYS A 121 4.39 -11.14 -4.18
N ARG A 122 3.89 -12.36 -4.41
CA ARG A 122 4.63 -13.61 -4.55
C ARG A 122 3.71 -14.61 -5.24
N ASP A 123 4.22 -15.79 -5.56
CA ASP A 123 3.36 -16.89 -5.99
C ASP A 123 2.38 -17.28 -4.86
N ILE A 124 1.12 -17.48 -5.23
CA ILE A 124 0.01 -17.83 -4.34
C ILE A 124 -0.60 -19.13 -4.84
N SER A 125 -0.67 -20.13 -3.96
CA SER A 125 -1.25 -21.43 -4.32
C SER A 125 -2.78 -21.38 -4.30
N LYS A 126 -3.43 -22.20 -5.13
CA LYS A 126 -4.86 -22.46 -5.04
C LYS A 126 -5.26 -22.83 -3.61
N GLY A 127 -6.32 -22.19 -3.10
CA GLY A 127 -6.86 -22.42 -1.76
C GLY A 127 -6.21 -21.56 -0.66
N GLU A 128 -5.14 -20.83 -0.97
CA GLU A 128 -4.55 -19.86 -0.05
C GLU A 128 -5.44 -18.62 0.11
N GLU A 129 -5.54 -18.10 1.34
CA GLU A 129 -6.24 -16.85 1.62
C GLU A 129 -5.48 -15.66 1.04
N LEU A 130 -6.20 -14.76 0.36
CA LEU A 130 -5.67 -13.53 -0.22
C LEU A 130 -5.78 -12.41 0.80
N CYS A 131 -4.65 -11.82 1.16
CA CYS A 131 -4.56 -10.79 2.20
C CYS A 131 -3.72 -9.60 1.75
N PHE A 132 -4.13 -8.40 2.15
CA PHE A 132 -3.30 -7.18 2.09
C PHE A 132 -3.11 -6.58 3.50
N SER A 133 -2.20 -5.61 3.65
CA SER A 133 -1.95 -4.99 4.97
C SER A 133 -2.93 -3.83 5.22
N TYR A 134 -3.51 -3.77 6.43
CA TYR A 134 -4.42 -2.69 6.85
C TYR A 134 -3.69 -1.57 7.58
N VAL A 135 -2.42 -1.81 7.91
CA VAL A 135 -1.58 -0.94 8.72
C VAL A 135 -0.21 -0.81 8.09
N GLU A 136 0.53 0.19 8.52
CA GLU A 136 1.91 0.41 8.09
C GLU A 136 2.79 -0.79 8.47
N PRO A 137 3.67 -1.24 7.56
CA PRO A 137 4.47 -2.44 7.80
C PRO A 137 5.57 -2.23 8.84
N PHE A 138 5.88 -0.97 9.19
CA PHE A 138 6.96 -0.57 10.10
C PHE A 138 6.56 -0.51 11.58
N LEU A 139 5.28 -0.67 11.90
CA LEU A 139 4.78 -0.66 13.28
C LEU A 139 5.28 -1.89 14.05
N SER A 140 5.52 -1.71 15.35
CA SER A 140 5.82 -2.80 16.28
C SER A 140 4.63 -3.74 16.46
N LEU A 141 4.88 -4.97 16.93
CA LEU A 141 3.82 -5.92 17.23
C LEU A 141 2.76 -5.34 18.17
N ALA A 142 3.18 -4.61 19.20
CA ALA A 142 2.27 -4.03 20.19
C ALA A 142 1.35 -2.97 19.55
N GLU A 143 1.90 -2.08 18.73
CA GLU A 143 1.14 -1.06 18.01
C GLU A 143 0.16 -1.70 17.03
N ARG A 144 0.60 -2.67 16.21
CA ARG A 144 -0.28 -3.39 15.27
C ARG A 144 -1.47 -4.03 16.00
N GLN A 145 -1.21 -4.74 17.11
CA GLN A 145 -2.27 -5.41 17.88
C GLN A 145 -3.18 -4.44 18.63
N GLN A 146 -2.70 -3.26 18.99
CA GLN A 146 -3.56 -2.21 19.53
C GLN A 146 -4.52 -1.70 18.45
N ILE A 147 -4.03 -1.40 17.25
CA ILE A 147 -4.86 -0.95 16.13
C ILE A 147 -5.90 -2.02 15.75
N PHE A 148 -5.53 -3.29 15.63
CA PHE A 148 -6.48 -4.35 15.28
C PHE A 148 -7.59 -4.53 16.31
N ARG A 149 -7.28 -4.37 17.60
CA ARG A 149 -8.30 -4.42 18.65
C ARG A 149 -9.22 -3.21 18.63
N GLN A 150 -8.67 -2.01 18.46
CA GLN A 150 -9.43 -0.76 18.56
C GLN A 150 -10.25 -0.46 17.31
N ARG A 151 -9.72 -0.76 16.12
CA ARG A 151 -10.30 -0.34 14.84
C ARG A 151 -10.98 -1.46 14.07
N TYR A 152 -10.64 -2.72 14.35
CA TYR A 152 -11.17 -3.88 13.62
C TYR A 152 -11.69 -5.00 14.53
N ALA A 153 -11.69 -4.82 15.85
CA ALA A 153 -12.14 -5.79 16.85
C ALA A 153 -11.57 -7.22 16.70
N PHE A 154 -10.32 -7.37 16.22
CA PHE A 154 -9.68 -8.68 16.11
C PHE A 154 -8.24 -8.72 16.65
N HIS A 155 -7.73 -9.93 16.86
CA HIS A 155 -6.34 -10.20 17.21
C HIS A 155 -5.63 -10.86 16.03
N CYS A 156 -4.62 -10.22 15.45
CA CYS A 156 -3.91 -10.78 14.31
C CYS A 156 -3.05 -11.97 14.73
N ARG A 157 -3.22 -13.11 14.06
CA ARG A 157 -2.47 -14.35 14.32
C ARG A 157 -1.66 -14.81 13.10
N CYS A 158 -1.30 -13.90 12.20
CA CYS A 158 -0.42 -14.23 11.08
C CYS A 158 1.00 -14.59 11.58
N PRO A 159 1.86 -15.21 10.75
CA PRO A 159 3.18 -15.65 11.18
C PRO A 159 4.04 -14.55 11.82
N ALA A 160 3.99 -13.31 11.29
CA ALA A 160 4.71 -12.16 11.85
C ALA A 160 4.16 -11.65 13.21
N CYS A 161 2.99 -12.12 13.65
CA CYS A 161 2.41 -11.78 14.95
C CYS A 161 2.52 -12.93 15.97
N THR A 162 2.66 -14.17 15.49
CA THR A 162 2.86 -15.34 16.35
C THR A 162 4.32 -15.52 16.77
N ASP A 163 5.26 -15.13 15.90
CA ASP A 163 6.69 -15.16 16.21
C ASP A 163 7.14 -13.85 16.85
N ARG A 164 7.00 -13.75 18.17
CA ARG A 164 7.31 -12.53 18.94
C ARG A 164 8.82 -12.32 19.02
N ASN A 165 9.33 -11.35 18.28
CA ASN A 165 10.76 -11.09 18.21
C ASN A 165 11.06 -9.59 18.33
N ALA A 166 11.76 -9.19 19.40
CA ALA A 166 12.22 -7.80 19.58
C ALA A 166 13.15 -7.34 18.44
N ALA A 167 13.88 -8.26 17.80
CA ALA A 167 14.67 -7.96 16.61
C ALA A 167 13.78 -7.64 15.40
N SER A 168 12.61 -8.26 15.26
CA SER A 168 11.65 -7.91 14.21
C SER A 168 11.09 -6.50 14.43
N ASP A 169 10.70 -6.16 15.66
CA ASP A 169 10.26 -4.80 15.99
C ASP A 169 11.37 -3.77 15.71
N ALA A 170 12.64 -4.08 16.03
CA ALA A 170 13.76 -3.21 15.72
C ALA A 170 13.97 -3.03 14.21
N ARG A 171 13.88 -4.11 13.42
CA ARG A 171 13.98 -4.04 11.95
C ARG A 171 12.84 -3.27 11.32
N ARG A 172 11.60 -3.49 11.76
CA ARG A 172 10.43 -2.74 11.29
C ARG A 172 10.52 -1.27 11.66
N LYS A 173 10.97 -0.93 12.87
CA LYS A 173 11.26 0.46 13.23
C LYS A 173 12.32 1.07 12.28
N ARG A 174 13.43 0.37 12.05
CA ARG A 174 14.48 0.83 11.13
C ARG A 174 13.95 1.02 9.71
N LEU A 175 13.09 0.12 9.24
CA LEU A 175 12.42 0.24 7.95
C LEU A 175 11.60 1.54 7.85
N GLY A 176 10.88 1.90 8.91
CA GLY A 176 10.14 3.16 8.99
C GLY A 176 11.05 4.39 8.94
N GLU A 177 12.22 4.34 9.59
CA GLU A 177 13.24 5.39 9.51
C GLU A 177 13.79 5.54 8.08
N VAL A 178 14.09 4.42 7.41
CA VAL A 178 14.53 4.43 6.00
C VAL A 178 13.47 5.08 5.11
N VAL A 179 12.19 4.74 5.28
CA VAL A 179 11.09 5.38 4.53
C VAL A 179 11.02 6.88 4.79
N GLN A 180 11.20 7.33 6.04
CA GLN A 180 11.23 8.76 6.37
C GLN A 180 12.42 9.48 5.72
N ASP A 181 13.59 8.85 5.70
CA ASP A 181 14.80 9.40 5.08
C ASP A 181 14.62 9.55 3.55
N LEU A 182 14.00 8.56 2.90
CA LEU A 182 13.62 8.63 1.49
C LEU A 182 12.64 9.77 1.22
N ASN A 183 11.58 9.91 2.01
CA ASN A 183 10.54 10.93 1.82
C ASN A 183 11.04 12.35 2.02
N ARG A 184 11.95 12.57 2.96
CA ARG A 184 12.50 13.91 3.22
C ARG A 184 13.60 14.32 2.23
N GLY A 185 14.12 13.39 1.42
CA GLY A 185 15.23 13.65 0.50
C GLY A 185 16.48 14.19 1.21
N VAL A 186 16.70 13.80 2.48
CA VAL A 186 17.68 14.44 3.39
C VAL A 186 19.12 14.30 2.88
N ASN A 187 19.37 13.37 1.95
CA ASN A 187 20.70 13.11 1.45
C ASN A 187 20.73 12.90 -0.06
N LYS A 188 21.04 13.96 -0.82
CA LYS A 188 21.26 13.93 -2.27
C LYS A 188 22.59 13.28 -2.68
N ASN A 189 23.23 12.53 -1.77
CA ASN A 189 24.46 11.81 -2.02
C ASN A 189 24.17 10.43 -2.64
N GLY A 190 24.80 10.16 -3.79
CA GLY A 190 24.59 8.90 -4.51
C GLY A 190 24.94 7.64 -3.71
N ASP A 191 26.05 7.62 -2.97
CA ASP A 191 26.47 6.42 -2.21
C ASP A 191 25.56 6.17 -1.00
N ALA A 192 25.13 7.23 -0.32
CA ALA A 192 24.19 7.12 0.79
C ALA A 192 22.80 6.65 0.32
N ALA A 193 22.30 7.18 -0.80
CA ALA A 193 21.03 6.76 -1.38
C ALA A 193 21.08 5.28 -1.83
N VAL A 194 22.20 4.84 -2.39
CA VAL A 194 22.45 3.43 -2.71
C VAL A 194 22.47 2.56 -1.46
N ALA A 195 23.12 3.00 -0.39
CA ALA A 195 23.15 2.27 0.88
C ALA A 195 21.74 2.12 1.46
N LEU A 196 20.94 3.19 1.48
CA LEU A 196 19.54 3.16 1.93
C LEU A 196 18.68 2.19 1.11
N ALA A 197 18.83 2.19 -0.21
CA ALA A 197 18.08 1.28 -1.08
C ALA A 197 18.43 -0.19 -0.83
N LYS A 198 19.71 -0.51 -0.57
CA LYS A 198 20.13 -1.86 -0.17
C LYS A 198 19.59 -2.24 1.20
N GLU A 199 19.67 -1.34 2.17
CA GLU A 199 19.15 -1.57 3.52
C GLU A 199 17.64 -1.85 3.49
N MET A 200 16.87 -1.13 2.67
CA MET A 200 15.45 -1.41 2.41
C MET A 200 15.23 -2.83 1.88
N GLU A 201 16.01 -3.27 0.88
CA GLU A 201 15.92 -4.62 0.32
C GLU A 201 16.24 -5.69 1.37
N GLU A 202 17.31 -5.50 2.15
CA GLU A 202 17.79 -6.40 3.21
C GLU A 202 16.75 -6.54 4.34
N LEU A 203 16.30 -5.42 4.91
CA LEU A 203 15.28 -5.41 5.97
C LEU A 203 13.99 -6.10 5.52
N CYS A 204 13.54 -5.82 4.31
CA CYS A 204 12.34 -6.47 3.77
C CYS A 204 12.56 -7.98 3.58
N ALA A 205 13.75 -8.41 3.15
CA ALA A 205 14.07 -9.83 2.99
C ALA A 205 14.11 -10.57 4.34
N GLU A 206 14.74 -9.97 5.37
CA GLU A 206 14.81 -10.53 6.72
C GLU A 206 13.43 -10.61 7.40
N GLU A 207 12.55 -9.65 7.13
CA GLU A 207 11.17 -9.66 7.64
C GLU A 207 10.21 -10.50 6.79
N GLY A 208 10.63 -10.99 5.61
CA GLY A 208 9.73 -11.65 4.67
C GLY A 208 8.65 -10.73 4.09
N LEU A 209 8.89 -9.43 4.09
CA LEU A 209 7.97 -8.41 3.61
C LEU A 209 8.13 -8.21 2.10
N ALA A 210 7.02 -8.31 1.38
CA ALA A 210 6.95 -8.02 -0.04
C ALA A 210 6.39 -6.60 -0.23
N LEU A 211 7.26 -5.61 0.00
CA LEU A 211 6.97 -4.18 -0.13
C LEU A 211 7.49 -3.69 -1.48
N GLN A 212 6.88 -4.17 -2.56
CA GLN A 212 7.35 -3.82 -3.90
C GLN A 212 7.32 -2.29 -4.09
N GLY A 213 6.30 -1.63 -3.56
CA GLY A 213 6.17 -0.20 -3.69
C GLY A 213 7.34 0.59 -3.08
N PHE A 214 7.63 0.32 -1.81
CA PHE A 214 8.74 0.95 -1.09
C PHE A 214 10.12 0.64 -1.68
N ARG A 215 10.32 -0.60 -2.14
CA ARG A 215 11.55 -1.00 -2.83
C ARG A 215 11.71 -0.24 -4.15
N ALA A 216 10.62 -0.02 -4.89
CA ALA A 216 10.65 0.77 -6.12
C ALA A 216 11.05 2.23 -5.83
N GLN A 217 10.47 2.83 -4.80
CA GLN A 217 10.80 4.19 -4.36
C GLN A 217 12.27 4.32 -3.95
N ALA A 218 12.78 3.40 -3.13
CA ALA A 218 14.17 3.44 -2.68
C ALA A 218 15.15 3.31 -3.85
N ALA A 219 14.87 2.41 -4.78
CA ALA A 219 15.69 2.25 -5.98
C ALA A 219 15.63 3.47 -6.91
N TYR A 220 14.47 4.10 -7.05
CA TYR A 220 14.34 5.34 -7.83
C TYR A 220 15.10 6.50 -7.19
N HIS A 221 15.03 6.65 -5.87
CA HIS A 221 15.80 7.65 -5.14
C HIS A 221 17.31 7.48 -5.35
N ALA A 222 17.81 6.24 -5.27
CA ALA A 222 19.22 5.93 -5.59
C ALA A 222 19.58 6.32 -7.04
N PHE A 223 18.70 6.06 -8.00
CA PHE A 223 18.87 6.48 -9.39
C PHE A 223 18.99 8.01 -9.51
N GLN A 224 18.07 8.78 -8.91
CA GLN A 224 18.09 10.25 -8.95
C GLN A 224 19.37 10.82 -8.34
N CYS A 225 19.77 10.35 -7.16
CA CYS A 225 20.98 10.81 -6.46
C CYS A 225 22.27 10.47 -7.22
N LEU A 226 22.33 9.31 -7.90
CA LEU A 226 23.47 8.97 -8.75
C LEU A 226 23.54 9.83 -10.02
N LEU A 227 22.40 10.23 -10.60
CA LEU A 227 22.39 11.17 -11.72
C LEU A 227 22.90 12.56 -11.31
N LEU A 228 22.45 13.06 -10.16
CA LEU A 228 22.97 14.30 -9.57
C LEU A 228 24.48 14.25 -9.33
N ALA A 229 24.98 13.09 -8.88
CA ALA A 229 26.41 12.83 -8.71
C ALA A 229 27.16 12.61 -10.05
N ARG A 230 26.52 12.80 -11.20
CA ARG A 230 27.08 12.60 -12.56
C ARG A 230 27.58 11.17 -12.80
N ARG A 231 26.90 10.16 -12.22
CA ARG A 231 27.21 8.72 -12.30
C ARG A 231 26.13 7.91 -13.03
N PRO A 232 25.77 8.23 -14.29
CA PRO A 232 24.64 7.58 -14.99
C PRO A 232 24.82 6.08 -15.23
N LYS A 233 26.06 5.61 -15.39
CA LYS A 233 26.37 4.18 -15.54
C LYS A 233 25.98 3.38 -14.29
N GLU A 234 26.16 3.97 -13.11
CA GLU A 234 25.80 3.36 -11.83
C GLU A 234 24.32 3.53 -11.52
N ALA A 235 23.69 4.61 -12.03
CA ALA A 235 22.27 4.86 -11.87
C ALA A 235 21.40 3.82 -12.64
N LYS A 236 21.83 3.41 -13.83
CA LYS A 236 21.02 2.54 -14.73
C LYS A 236 20.52 1.22 -14.09
N PRO A 237 21.32 0.46 -13.32
CA PRO A 237 20.80 -0.71 -12.60
C PRO A 237 19.70 -0.39 -11.57
N TRP A 238 19.71 0.81 -10.98
CA TRP A 238 18.73 1.21 -9.96
C TRP A 238 17.37 1.54 -10.56
N ILE A 239 17.33 2.26 -11.69
CA ILE A 239 16.06 2.49 -12.40
C ILE A 239 15.46 1.18 -12.94
N ARG A 240 16.29 0.22 -13.38
CA ARG A 240 15.82 -1.12 -13.74
C ARG A 240 15.16 -1.82 -12.55
N ARG A 241 15.78 -1.78 -11.37
CA ARG A 241 15.20 -2.34 -10.14
C ARG A 241 13.88 -1.66 -9.81
N ALA A 242 13.83 -0.33 -9.82
CA ALA A 242 12.62 0.43 -9.57
C ALA A 242 11.48 0.01 -10.51
N ARG A 243 11.77 -0.08 -11.82
CA ARG A 243 10.81 -0.54 -12.83
C ARG A 243 10.31 -1.96 -12.57
N GLN A 244 11.21 -2.90 -12.25
CA GLN A 244 10.84 -4.29 -11.99
C GLN A 244 9.92 -4.42 -10.76
N GLN A 245 10.16 -3.63 -9.71
CA GLN A 245 9.29 -3.62 -8.54
C GLN A 245 7.94 -2.96 -8.86
N LEU A 246 7.94 -1.82 -9.56
CA LEU A 246 6.72 -1.10 -9.92
C LEU A 246 5.81 -1.91 -10.87
N GLN A 247 6.42 -2.66 -11.80
CA GLN A 247 5.69 -3.57 -12.68
C GLN A 247 4.88 -4.61 -11.91
N LYS A 248 5.39 -5.09 -10.77
CA LYS A 248 4.70 -6.07 -9.92
C LYS A 248 3.48 -5.50 -9.18
N THR A 249 3.39 -4.17 -9.03
CA THR A 249 2.29 -3.51 -8.30
C THR A 249 1.33 -2.73 -9.19
N ARG A 250 1.65 -2.57 -10.48
CA ARG A 250 0.82 -1.82 -11.44
C ARG A 250 0.52 -2.55 -12.74
N GLY A 251 1.29 -3.58 -13.06
CA GLY A 251 1.27 -4.26 -14.35
C GLY A 251 2.26 -3.67 -15.36
N GLU A 252 2.59 -4.45 -16.39
CA GLU A 252 3.62 -4.11 -17.38
C GLU A 252 3.30 -2.92 -18.28
N ASP A 253 2.01 -2.72 -18.54
CA ASP A 253 1.49 -1.71 -19.47
C ASP A 253 1.16 -0.38 -18.78
N HIS A 254 1.39 -0.25 -17.47
CA HIS A 254 1.10 0.98 -16.75
C HIS A 254 1.98 2.15 -17.23
N PRO A 255 1.44 3.38 -17.40
CA PRO A 255 2.21 4.54 -17.86
C PRO A 255 3.49 4.79 -17.07
N ASP A 256 3.44 4.71 -15.74
CA ASP A 256 4.64 4.88 -14.91
C ASP A 256 5.73 3.84 -15.18
N VAL A 257 5.35 2.59 -15.47
CA VAL A 257 6.32 1.55 -15.83
C VAL A 257 6.97 1.87 -17.18
N ALA A 258 6.21 2.42 -18.12
CA ALA A 258 6.74 2.91 -19.40
C ALA A 258 7.68 4.11 -19.21
N VAL A 259 7.38 5.04 -18.30
CA VAL A 259 8.26 6.15 -17.92
C VAL A 259 9.59 5.64 -17.38
N LEU A 260 9.58 4.73 -16.39
CA LEU A 260 10.81 4.15 -15.85
C LEU A 260 11.60 3.34 -16.91
N ARG A 261 10.91 2.72 -17.87
CA ARG A 261 11.52 2.04 -19.02
C ARG A 261 12.27 3.03 -19.92
N GLY A 262 11.70 4.21 -20.15
CA GLY A 262 12.37 5.31 -20.88
C GLY A 262 13.67 5.74 -20.19
N TYR A 263 13.61 5.99 -18.88
CA TYR A 263 14.80 6.33 -18.08
C TYR A 263 15.84 5.19 -18.00
N GLU A 264 15.42 3.93 -18.07
CA GLU A 264 16.36 2.80 -18.17
C GLU A 264 17.10 2.81 -19.52
N GLN A 265 16.41 3.13 -20.62
CA GLN A 265 16.99 3.22 -21.96
C GLN A 265 17.99 4.37 -22.04
N ASP A 266 17.56 5.56 -21.61
CA ASP A 266 18.37 6.78 -21.55
C ASP A 266 18.30 7.43 -20.15
N PRO A 267 19.23 7.09 -19.23
CA PRO A 267 19.29 7.70 -17.90
C PRO A 267 19.43 9.22 -17.92
N LEU A 268 19.99 9.80 -18.99
CA LEU A 268 20.22 11.25 -19.09
C LEU A 268 18.96 12.01 -19.53
N SER A 269 17.90 11.31 -19.95
CA SER A 269 16.61 11.93 -20.25
C SER A 269 15.83 12.34 -19.00
N HIS A 270 16.26 11.88 -17.81
CA HIS A 270 15.63 12.26 -16.55
C HIS A 270 16.07 13.67 -16.11
N PRO A 271 15.18 14.53 -15.58
CA PRO A 271 15.50 15.90 -15.18
C PRO A 271 16.71 16.04 -14.24
N ALA A 272 16.91 15.10 -13.31
CA ALA A 272 18.09 15.04 -12.43
C ALA A 272 19.45 15.03 -13.15
N ALA A 273 19.49 14.70 -14.45
CA ALA A 273 20.70 14.75 -15.25
C ALA A 273 21.06 16.18 -15.72
N THR A 274 20.10 17.10 -15.75
CA THR A 274 20.28 18.45 -16.31
C THR A 274 19.92 19.57 -15.34
N ASP A 275 19.02 19.33 -14.40
CA ASP A 275 18.43 20.33 -13.49
C ASP A 275 18.56 19.90 -12.03
N GLU A 276 18.90 20.83 -11.14
CA GLU A 276 18.99 20.62 -9.70
C GLU A 276 17.61 20.73 -9.00
N GLN A 277 16.61 21.32 -9.67
CA GLN A 277 15.21 21.36 -9.20
C GLN A 277 14.49 20.05 -9.53
N ILE A 278 14.90 18.99 -8.85
CA ILE A 278 14.21 17.70 -8.87
C ILE A 278 13.00 17.79 -7.94
N ASP A 279 11.84 17.37 -8.43
CA ASP A 279 10.73 17.01 -7.57
C ASP A 279 11.07 15.70 -6.83
N TRP A 280 11.21 15.82 -5.50
CA TRP A 280 11.51 14.70 -4.61
C TRP A 280 10.26 14.00 -4.10
N ALA A 281 9.08 14.37 -4.63
CA ALA A 281 7.88 13.58 -4.42
C ALA A 281 8.18 12.09 -4.68
N PRO A 282 7.64 11.19 -3.85
CA PRO A 282 7.70 9.76 -4.14
C PRO A 282 7.27 9.52 -5.59
N VAL A 283 7.91 8.58 -6.30
CA VAL A 283 7.40 8.12 -7.60
C VAL A 283 5.91 7.82 -7.39
N ALA A 284 5.07 8.60 -8.09
CA ALA A 284 3.63 8.72 -7.89
C ALA A 284 3.04 7.46 -7.27
N GLY A 285 2.64 7.43 -5.99
CA GLY A 285 1.94 6.28 -5.42
C GLY A 285 2.64 5.42 -4.37
N LEU A 286 3.91 5.62 -4.06
CA LEU A 286 4.72 4.55 -3.43
C LEU A 286 4.91 4.62 -1.90
N VAL A 287 4.15 5.44 -1.18
CA VAL A 287 4.25 5.53 0.29
C VAL A 287 2.92 5.15 0.94
N VAL A 288 2.91 3.98 1.59
CA VAL A 288 1.87 3.58 2.56
C VAL A 288 2.03 4.42 3.81
N VAL A 289 1.06 5.31 4.07
CA VAL A 289 0.68 5.73 5.42
C VAL A 289 -0.82 6.00 5.42
N ALA A 290 -1.49 5.41 6.42
CA ALA A 290 -2.80 5.72 6.97
C ALA A 290 -3.94 5.86 5.96
N SER A 291 -4.99 5.03 6.09
CA SER A 291 -6.32 5.57 5.82
C SER A 291 -6.35 6.96 6.47
N ALA A 292 -6.71 8.02 5.77
CA ALA A 292 -6.87 9.35 6.38
C ALA A 292 -7.73 9.28 7.66
N ILE A 293 -8.54 8.23 7.81
CA ILE A 293 -9.22 7.79 9.03
C ILE A 293 -8.29 7.61 10.27
N VAL A 294 -7.05 7.12 10.15
CA VAL A 294 -6.12 7.02 11.30
C VAL A 294 -5.73 8.41 11.83
N LEU A 295 -5.55 9.40 10.94
CA LEU A 295 -5.21 10.77 11.35
C LEU A 295 -6.47 11.57 11.76
N ALA A 296 -7.59 11.40 11.06
CA ALA A 296 -8.86 12.03 11.41
C ALA A 296 -9.42 11.52 12.74
N LEU A 297 -9.22 10.23 13.08
CA LEU A 297 -9.65 9.66 14.37
C LEU A 297 -8.62 9.85 15.51
N GLN A 298 -7.35 10.11 15.21
CA GLN A 298 -6.37 10.56 16.23
C GLN A 298 -6.66 11.99 16.74
N GLY A 299 -7.55 12.73 16.07
CA GLY A 299 -8.08 14.02 16.54
C GLY A 299 -9.11 13.93 17.68
N GLN A 300 -9.51 12.72 18.11
CA GLN A 300 -10.39 12.53 19.27
C GLN A 300 -9.68 11.76 20.38
N GLY A 301 -8.83 12.45 21.14
CA GLY A 301 -8.44 11.99 22.49
C GLY A 301 -6.97 12.11 22.86
N ALA A 302 -6.54 13.31 23.23
CA ALA A 302 -5.61 13.55 24.33
C ALA A 302 -5.96 14.93 24.96
N PRO A 303 -5.85 15.11 26.29
CA PRO A 303 -6.39 16.28 27.00
C PRO A 303 -5.82 17.63 26.54
#